data_AF-A0A954V9H2-F1
#
_entry.id   AF-A0A954V9H2-F1
#
_cell.length_a   1.000
_cell.length_b   1.000
_cell.length_c   1.000
_cell.angle_alpha   90.00
_cell.angle_beta   90.00
_cell.angle_gamma   90.00
#
_symmetry.space_group_name_H-M   'P 1'
#
loop_
_entity.id
_entity.type
_entity.pdbx_description
1 polymer ?
#
loop_
_entity_poly.entity_id
_entity_poly.type
_entity_poly.pdbx_seq_one_letter_code
_entity_poly.pdbx_strand_id
1 'polypeptide(L)'
;MDSERPVASILIVDDDPHLPTVVSSLFEQQEARVRSVGLASAVAAAISEQVPHVVLLDYLLPDAAGLDVLEQLRRDFPRLPIIFLTSGTTGVTTSQAMKLGAFDCLNKPLQYGQLRQSIEGACTHRIVFESPRVHHESVGDARTFPLVGQSEAMRRIFKQIGRLCNDHQPILIVGEPGTGKEAIARTIHAAGGGAVDSFVAEDAPTLAEAHLHELFSSDEISTLYLANVDLAEARIQFLLCRYLQSASSSRYVGRRVRCRVIVSCDRELSHSLAKGMVRRDLYYTVASNTIEVPPIRSRRVDVPLLVQHVVNSISMQLGYGPATVPDDVMQVLMAYSWPGNVHEMICIVHRCLAESGGCVSAEMLASELAFAKHVLRVRPDESGPEIVTNWNQFVGQRLIAECEDVYEQAITETENHVLRIVLTHTSGNQAHASRILGMTRASLRKKLRLLRWDPKAL
;
A
#
# COMPACT_ATOMS: atom_id res chain seq x y z
N MET A 1 7.98 28.84 17.84
CA MET A 1 9.08 28.99 16.88
C MET A 1 8.64 28.26 15.64
N ASP A 2 8.24 29.02 14.64
CA ASP A 2 7.69 28.52 13.39
C ASP A 2 8.72 27.65 12.70
N SER A 3 8.42 26.36 12.55
CA SER A 3 9.18 25.48 11.66
C SER A 3 8.95 25.96 10.24
N GLU A 4 9.98 26.56 9.63
CA GLU A 4 9.96 27.02 8.25
C GLU A 4 9.56 25.88 7.32
N ARG A 5 8.32 25.94 6.84
CA ARG A 5 7.76 25.03 5.84
C ARG A 5 8.58 25.13 4.55
N PRO A 6 8.76 24.04 3.79
CA PRO A 6 9.22 24.17 2.42
C PRO A 6 8.15 24.93 1.62
N VAL A 7 8.48 26.16 1.22
CA VAL A 7 7.64 27.00 0.38
C VAL A 7 7.35 26.27 -0.93
N ALA A 8 6.08 25.95 -1.18
CA ALA A 8 5.66 25.31 -2.42
C ALA A 8 6.00 26.25 -3.59
N SER A 9 6.90 25.82 -4.48
CA SER A 9 7.29 26.60 -5.66
C SER A 9 6.45 26.15 -6.86
N ILE A 10 5.73 27.08 -7.48
CA ILE A 10 4.82 26.80 -8.59
C ILE A 10 5.33 27.60 -9.80
N LEU A 11 5.52 26.92 -10.94
CA LEU A 11 5.78 27.58 -12.21
C LEU A 11 4.53 27.52 -13.07
N ILE A 12 4.08 28.67 -13.54
CA ILE A 12 2.96 28.82 -14.47
C ILE A 12 3.53 29.07 -15.86
N VAL A 13 3.10 28.29 -16.83
CA VAL A 13 3.44 28.43 -18.25
C VAL A 13 2.12 28.70 -18.98
N ASP A 14 1.74 29.97 -19.03
CA ASP A 14 0.45 30.45 -19.53
C ASP A 14 0.62 31.93 -19.91
N ASP A 15 0.01 32.37 -21.00
CA ASP A 15 0.04 33.76 -21.46
C ASP A 15 -1.04 34.64 -20.79
N ASP A 16 -1.94 34.05 -19.99
CA ASP A 16 -2.92 34.78 -19.17
C ASP A 16 -2.24 35.52 -17.99
N PRO A 17 -2.22 36.86 -18.00
CA PRO A 17 -1.59 37.65 -16.94
C PRO A 17 -2.33 37.59 -15.59
N HIS A 18 -3.56 37.08 -15.54
CA HIS A 18 -4.37 36.99 -14.33
C HIS A 18 -4.14 35.69 -13.56
N LEU A 19 -3.71 34.62 -14.23
CA LEU A 19 -3.53 33.31 -13.63
C LEU A 19 -2.54 33.30 -12.44
N PRO A 20 -1.40 34.03 -12.47
CA PRO A 20 -0.49 34.11 -11.32
C PRO A 20 -1.13 34.70 -10.07
N THR A 21 -1.96 35.74 -10.22
CA THR A 21 -2.71 36.35 -9.13
C THR A 21 -3.73 35.38 -8.55
N VAL A 22 -4.47 34.68 -9.43
CA VAL A 22 -5.42 33.64 -9.01
C VAL A 22 -4.73 32.55 -8.21
N VAL A 23 -3.64 31.97 -8.73
CA VAL A 23 -2.90 30.90 -8.05
C VAL A 23 -2.34 31.38 -6.72
N SER A 24 -1.79 32.59 -6.66
CA SER A 24 -1.25 33.17 -5.42
C SER A 24 -2.35 33.34 -4.36
N SER A 25 -3.55 33.77 -4.76
CA SER A 25 -4.70 33.95 -3.84
C SER A 25 -5.16 32.64 -3.19
N LEU A 26 -4.95 31.48 -3.83
CA LEU A 26 -5.33 30.17 -3.29
C LEU A 26 -4.51 29.77 -2.05
N PHE A 27 -3.33 30.37 -1.89
CA PHE A 27 -2.36 30.00 -0.87
C PHE A 27 -2.05 31.14 0.11
N GLU A 28 -2.83 32.23 0.21
CA GLU A 28 -2.50 33.41 1.04
C GLU A 28 -2.13 33.15 2.52
N GLN A 29 -2.54 32.02 3.11
CA GLN A 29 -2.14 31.61 4.47
C GLN A 29 -0.86 30.74 4.55
N GLN A 30 -0.26 30.43 3.40
CA GLN A 30 0.93 29.60 3.24
C GLN A 30 1.90 30.30 2.27
N GLU A 31 3.19 30.36 2.59
CA GLU A 31 4.16 30.93 1.66
C GLU A 31 4.33 29.99 0.45
N ALA A 32 3.64 30.28 -0.66
CA ALA A 32 3.85 29.64 -1.95
C ALA A 32 4.58 30.63 -2.89
N ARG A 33 5.68 30.19 -3.51
CA ARG A 33 6.43 30.99 -4.50
C ARG A 33 5.89 30.71 -5.89
N VAL A 34 5.09 31.63 -6.42
CA VAL A 34 4.53 31.55 -7.77
C VAL A 34 5.43 32.32 -8.73
N ARG A 35 5.91 31.64 -9.77
CA ARG A 35 6.57 32.26 -10.94
C ARG A 35 5.76 31.95 -12.19
N SER A 36 5.86 32.81 -13.19
CA SER A 36 5.12 32.67 -14.45
C SER A 36 5.95 33.06 -15.66
N VAL A 37 5.80 32.30 -16.73
CA VAL A 37 6.34 32.58 -18.06
C VAL A 37 5.23 32.45 -19.08
N GLY A 38 5.16 33.37 -20.05
CA GLY A 38 4.11 33.37 -21.08
C GLY A 38 4.49 32.65 -22.38
N LEU A 39 5.70 32.12 -22.49
CA LEU A 39 6.25 31.53 -23.70
C LEU A 39 6.92 30.18 -23.40
N ALA A 40 6.78 29.22 -24.31
CA ALA A 40 7.41 27.90 -24.22
C ALA A 40 8.94 27.99 -24.20
N SER A 41 9.49 28.89 -25.01
CA SER A 41 10.93 29.18 -25.10
C SER A 41 11.57 29.61 -23.78
N ALA A 42 10.80 30.19 -22.85
CA ALA A 42 11.30 30.65 -21.56
C ALA A 42 11.26 29.57 -20.45
N VAL A 43 10.59 28.44 -20.69
CA VAL A 43 10.36 27.40 -19.68
C VAL A 43 11.66 26.79 -19.18
N ALA A 44 12.57 26.43 -20.08
CA ALA A 44 13.83 25.79 -19.72
C ALA A 44 14.68 26.69 -18.80
N ALA A 45 14.79 27.98 -19.14
CA ALA A 45 15.49 28.97 -18.33
C ALA A 45 14.87 29.12 -16.93
N ALA A 46 13.53 29.20 -16.85
CA ALA A 46 12.83 29.31 -15.57
C ALA A 46 13.03 28.08 -14.66
N ILE A 47 13.06 26.87 -15.23
CA ILE A 47 13.32 25.64 -14.48
C ILE A 47 14.79 25.54 -14.08
N SER A 48 15.74 25.93 -14.94
CA SER A 48 17.17 25.94 -14.63
C SER A 48 17.53 26.90 -13.50
N GLU A 49 16.84 28.04 -13.41
CA GLU A 49 17.01 28.99 -12.30
C GLU A 49 16.59 28.37 -10.96
N GLN A 50 15.43 27.70 -10.96
CA GLN A 50 14.94 26.97 -9.79
C GLN A 50 13.94 25.91 -10.25
N VAL A 51 14.19 24.64 -9.90
CA VAL A 51 13.27 23.55 -10.27
C VAL A 51 11.98 23.68 -9.44
N PRO A 52 10.82 23.98 -10.05
CA PRO A 52 9.59 24.32 -9.34
C PRO A 52 8.82 23.08 -8.92
N HIS A 53 8.24 23.01 -7.72
CA HIS A 53 7.56 21.81 -7.22
C HIS A 53 6.47 21.25 -8.14
N VAL A 54 5.77 22.12 -8.86
CA VAL A 54 4.77 21.77 -9.86
C VAL A 54 4.78 22.78 -10.99
N VAL A 55 4.47 22.31 -12.21
CA VAL A 55 4.25 23.17 -13.38
C VAL A 55 2.77 23.17 -13.74
N LEU A 56 2.17 24.35 -13.88
CA LEU A 56 0.89 24.54 -14.57
C LEU A 56 1.21 24.89 -16.02
N LEU A 57 0.72 24.12 -16.98
CA LEU A 57 1.07 24.26 -18.40
C LEU A 57 -0.19 24.45 -19.24
N ASP A 58 -0.31 25.58 -19.91
CA ASP A 58 -1.41 25.81 -20.86
C ASP A 58 -1.28 24.96 -22.12
N TYR A 59 -2.43 24.64 -22.72
CA TYR A 59 -2.48 23.79 -23.90
C TYR A 59 -1.94 24.47 -25.16
N LEU A 60 -2.03 25.80 -25.22
CA LEU A 60 -1.64 26.60 -26.37
C LEU A 60 -0.91 27.84 -25.85
N LEU A 61 0.37 27.91 -26.16
CA LEU A 61 1.19 29.09 -25.90
C LEU A 61 1.34 29.89 -27.21
N PRO A 62 1.70 31.17 -27.14
CA PRO A 62 1.88 31.99 -28.33
C PRO A 62 2.94 31.45 -29.32
N ASP A 63 3.93 30.73 -28.82
CA ASP A 63 5.09 30.25 -29.59
C ASP A 63 5.15 28.72 -29.79
N ALA A 64 4.32 27.92 -29.11
CA ALA A 64 4.28 26.45 -29.26
C ALA A 64 3.00 25.81 -28.72
N ALA A 65 2.72 24.57 -29.14
CA ALA A 65 1.69 23.77 -28.51
C ALA A 65 2.16 23.24 -27.14
N GLY A 66 1.31 23.30 -26.12
CA GLY A 66 1.63 22.84 -24.78
C GLY A 66 1.98 21.35 -24.70
N LEU A 67 1.46 20.52 -25.61
CA LEU A 67 1.81 19.10 -25.65
C LEU A 67 3.29 18.86 -25.99
N ASP A 68 3.88 19.69 -26.86
CA ASP A 68 5.29 19.57 -27.23
C ASP A 68 6.17 19.93 -26.03
N VAL A 69 5.79 20.98 -25.30
CA VAL A 69 6.43 21.39 -24.04
C VAL A 69 6.30 20.29 -22.98
N LEU A 70 5.12 19.68 -22.85
CA LEU A 70 4.89 18.57 -21.92
C LEU A 70 5.81 17.40 -22.24
N GLU A 71 5.92 17.02 -23.51
CA GLU A 71 6.77 15.91 -23.92
C GLU A 71 8.25 16.18 -23.63
N GLN A 72 8.72 17.40 -23.92
CA GLN A 72 10.09 17.82 -23.59
C GLN A 72 10.34 17.79 -22.08
N LEU A 73 9.46 18.40 -21.28
CA LEU A 73 9.60 18.42 -19.82
C LEU A 73 9.58 17.03 -19.21
N ARG A 74 8.86 16.07 -19.81
CA ARG A 74 8.82 14.69 -19.34
C ARG A 74 10.09 13.92 -19.64
N ARG A 75 10.78 14.24 -20.74
CA ARG A 75 12.10 13.69 -21.05
C ARG A 75 13.18 14.26 -20.13
N ASP A 76 13.19 15.58 -19.94
CA ASP A 76 14.24 16.28 -19.19
C ASP A 76 14.04 16.18 -17.67
N PHE A 77 12.79 16.20 -17.21
CA PHE A 77 12.39 16.18 -15.80
C PHE A 77 11.29 15.14 -15.54
N PRO A 78 11.58 13.83 -15.65
CA PRO A 78 10.57 12.76 -15.59
C PRO A 78 9.78 12.71 -14.28
N ARG A 79 10.34 13.24 -13.18
CA ARG A 79 9.70 13.28 -11.85
C ARG A 79 8.92 14.57 -11.57
N LEU A 80 9.03 15.59 -12.41
CA LEU A 80 8.36 16.87 -12.23
C LEU A 80 6.85 16.70 -12.53
N PRO A 81 5.94 16.91 -11.55
CA PRO A 81 4.52 16.86 -11.83
C PRO A 81 4.08 18.08 -12.64
N ILE A 82 3.33 17.83 -13.70
CA ILE A 82 2.82 18.83 -14.63
C ILE A 82 1.29 18.74 -14.65
N ILE A 83 0.60 19.82 -14.31
CA ILE A 83 -0.85 19.97 -14.40
C ILE A 83 -1.15 20.68 -15.72
N PHE A 84 -1.83 20.01 -16.62
CA PHE A 84 -2.13 20.52 -17.95
C PHE A 84 -3.46 21.29 -17.95
N LEU A 85 -3.46 22.54 -18.39
CA LEU A 85 -4.64 23.40 -18.48
C LEU A 85 -5.15 23.38 -19.92
N THR A 86 -6.45 23.16 -20.13
CA THR A 86 -7.04 23.12 -21.48
C THR A 86 -8.38 23.82 -21.53
N SER A 87 -8.78 24.39 -22.67
CA SER A 87 -10.10 25.02 -22.85
C SER A 87 -11.21 24.03 -23.24
N GLY A 88 -10.89 22.75 -23.44
CA GLY A 88 -11.87 21.69 -23.79
C GLY A 88 -12.55 21.83 -25.15
N THR A 89 -12.24 22.88 -25.93
CA THR A 89 -12.92 23.21 -27.19
C THR A 89 -12.17 22.77 -28.44
N THR A 90 -10.90 22.38 -28.33
CA THR A 90 -10.02 22.10 -29.47
C THR A 90 -9.20 20.82 -29.27
N GLY A 91 -9.60 19.73 -29.95
CA GLY A 91 -8.78 18.61 -30.44
C GLY A 91 -7.93 17.76 -29.47
N VAL A 92 -7.24 18.36 -28.52
CA VAL A 92 -6.42 17.68 -27.51
C VAL A 92 -7.32 17.16 -26.42
N THR A 93 -7.57 15.86 -26.45
CA THR A 93 -8.31 15.21 -25.39
C THR A 93 -7.47 15.20 -24.11
N THR A 94 -8.09 15.45 -22.95
CA THR A 94 -7.52 15.19 -21.62
C THR A 94 -6.76 13.85 -21.57
N SER A 95 -7.23 12.86 -22.34
CA SER A 95 -6.59 11.56 -22.48
C SER A 95 -5.17 11.61 -23.07
N GLN A 96 -4.87 12.51 -24.00
CA GLN A 96 -3.57 12.62 -24.65
C GLN A 96 -2.51 13.21 -23.70
N ALA A 97 -2.85 14.30 -23.00
CA ALA A 97 -1.97 14.88 -21.98
C ALA A 97 -1.66 13.86 -20.87
N MET A 98 -2.67 13.09 -20.44
CA MET A 98 -2.50 12.04 -19.43
C MET A 98 -1.62 10.89 -19.92
N LYS A 99 -1.72 10.49 -21.20
CA LYS A 99 -0.85 9.49 -21.83
C LYS A 99 0.61 9.95 -21.93
N LEU A 100 0.84 11.25 -22.17
CA LEU A 100 2.16 11.86 -22.14
C LEU A 100 2.69 12.06 -20.71
N GLY A 101 1.94 11.64 -19.69
CA GLY A 101 2.40 11.60 -18.31
C GLY A 101 2.04 12.82 -17.48
N ALA A 102 1.18 13.75 -17.96
CA ALA A 102 0.66 14.83 -17.11
C ALA A 102 0.13 14.27 -15.79
N PHE A 103 0.39 14.95 -14.67
CA PHE A 103 -0.08 14.56 -13.34
C PHE A 103 -1.59 14.71 -13.26
N ASP A 104 -2.11 15.84 -13.72
CA ASP A 104 -3.54 16.11 -13.81
C ASP A 104 -3.84 16.97 -15.04
N CYS A 105 -5.12 17.04 -15.42
CA CYS A 105 -5.56 17.93 -16.48
C CYS A 105 -6.85 18.65 -16.06
N LEU A 106 -6.84 19.98 -16.12
CA LEU A 106 -7.92 20.85 -15.68
C LEU A 106 -8.48 21.67 -16.85
N ASN A 107 -9.80 21.78 -16.90
CA ASN A 107 -10.47 22.57 -17.94
C ASN A 107 -10.62 24.03 -17.49
N LYS A 108 -10.26 24.98 -18.34
CA LYS A 108 -10.61 26.40 -18.23
C LYS A 108 -12.12 26.54 -18.56
N PRO A 109 -12.91 27.31 -17.79
CA PRO A 109 -12.52 28.13 -16.65
C PRO A 109 -12.19 27.31 -15.40
N LEU A 110 -11.08 27.67 -14.74
CA LEU A 110 -10.54 26.91 -13.62
C LEU A 110 -11.42 27.08 -12.38
N GLN A 111 -11.80 25.96 -11.77
CA GLN A 111 -12.46 25.96 -10.47
C GLN A 111 -11.41 26.02 -9.36
N TYR A 112 -11.46 27.05 -8.50
CA TYR A 112 -10.47 27.28 -7.45
C TYR A 112 -10.22 26.06 -6.55
N GLY A 113 -11.28 25.35 -6.14
CA GLY A 113 -11.15 24.14 -5.33
C GLY A 113 -10.40 23.00 -6.04
N GLN A 114 -10.68 22.77 -7.33
CA GLN A 114 -10.01 21.74 -8.12
C GLN A 114 -8.55 22.09 -8.41
N LEU A 115 -8.29 23.36 -8.74
CA LEU A 115 -6.94 23.86 -8.99
C LEU A 115 -6.06 23.70 -7.75
N ARG A 116 -6.56 24.14 -6.58
CA ARG A 116 -5.88 23.98 -5.31
C ARG A 116 -5.59 22.52 -4.99
N GLN A 117 -6.59 21.64 -5.09
CA GLN A 117 -6.42 20.22 -4.80
C GLN A 117 -5.40 19.54 -5.73
N SER A 118 -5.40 19.91 -7.01
CA SER A 118 -4.44 19.37 -7.97
C SER A 118 -3.01 19.83 -7.65
N ILE A 119 -2.82 21.11 -7.31
CA ILE A 119 -1.52 21.67 -6.91
C ILE A 119 -1.00 21.00 -5.63
N GLU A 120 -1.83 20.92 -4.58
CA GLU A 120 -1.45 20.28 -3.31
C GLU A 120 -1.07 18.80 -3.51
N GLY A 121 -1.84 18.08 -4.32
CA GLY A 121 -1.54 16.69 -4.68
C GLY A 121 -0.25 16.53 -5.48
N ALA A 122 0.01 17.43 -6.43
CA ALA A 122 1.23 17.43 -7.23
C ALA A 122 2.47 17.72 -6.37
N CYS A 123 2.40 18.73 -5.50
CA CYS A 123 3.46 19.05 -4.55
C CYS A 123 3.74 17.87 -3.61
N THR A 124 2.68 17.23 -3.09
CA THR A 124 2.80 16.02 -2.25
C THR A 124 3.51 14.90 -2.99
N HIS A 125 3.07 14.60 -4.23
CA HIS A 125 3.72 13.60 -5.07
C HIS A 125 5.21 13.91 -5.22
N ARG A 126 5.58 15.16 -5.53
CA ARG A 126 6.99 15.52 -5.66
C ARG A 126 7.78 15.38 -4.37
N ILE A 127 7.25 15.83 -3.23
CA ILE A 127 7.93 15.71 -1.93
C ILE A 127 8.28 14.25 -1.64
N VAL A 128 7.36 13.31 -1.92
CA VAL A 128 7.59 11.87 -1.73
C VAL A 128 8.69 11.35 -2.65
N PHE A 129 8.71 11.79 -3.91
CA PHE A 129 9.71 11.34 -4.90
C PHE A 129 11.08 12.01 -4.75
N GLU A 130 11.16 13.21 -4.14
CA GLU A 130 12.41 13.95 -3.95
C GLU A 130 13.00 13.82 -2.55
N SER A 131 12.22 13.47 -1.52
CA SER A 131 12.74 13.36 -0.14
C SER A 131 13.72 12.18 -0.02
N PRO A 132 15.04 12.44 0.10
CA PRO A 132 16.00 11.37 0.40
C PRO A 132 15.98 11.04 1.90
N ARG A 133 15.24 11.82 2.71
CA ARG A 133 15.33 11.85 4.18
C ARG A 133 14.39 10.89 4.91
N VAL A 134 13.42 10.26 4.22
CA VAL A 134 12.67 9.14 4.81
C VAL A 134 13.58 7.91 5.02
N HIS A 135 14.83 7.95 4.53
CA HIS A 135 15.80 6.86 4.62
C HIS A 135 16.60 6.78 5.93
N HIS A 136 16.41 7.68 6.90
CA HIS A 136 17.35 7.79 8.03
C HIS A 136 16.85 7.52 9.44
N GLU A 137 15.56 7.27 9.69
CA GLU A 137 15.13 6.91 11.06
C GLU A 137 14.99 5.40 11.31
N SER A 138 15.29 4.56 10.32
CA SER A 138 15.48 3.12 10.56
C SER A 138 16.40 2.54 9.49
N VAL A 139 17.69 2.83 9.58
CA VAL A 139 18.73 2.08 8.84
C VAL A 139 18.69 0.64 9.38
N GLY A 140 17.81 -0.18 8.82
CA GLY A 140 17.61 -1.57 9.25
C GLY A 140 16.23 -2.15 8.97
N ASP A 141 15.17 -1.35 8.77
CA ASP A 141 13.84 -1.90 8.48
C ASP A 141 13.55 -1.84 6.98
N ALA A 142 13.55 -3.01 6.33
CA ALA A 142 13.22 -3.21 4.92
C ALA A 142 11.73 -2.89 4.59
N ARG A 143 11.04 -2.10 5.43
CA ARG A 143 9.60 -1.81 5.34
C ARG A 143 9.31 -0.38 4.88
N THR A 144 10.29 0.52 4.90
CA THR A 144 10.05 1.95 4.66
C THR A 144 10.35 2.35 3.21
N PHE A 145 9.54 1.85 2.27
CA PHE A 145 9.58 2.32 0.88
C PHE A 145 8.67 3.56 0.72
N PRO A 146 9.13 4.63 0.04
CA PRO A 146 8.27 5.76 -0.28
C PRO A 146 7.08 5.33 -1.15
N LEU A 147 6.00 6.09 -1.06
CA LEU A 147 4.79 5.83 -1.83
C LEU A 147 5.02 6.16 -3.31
N VAL A 148 4.97 5.14 -4.18
CA VAL A 148 5.24 5.28 -5.62
C VAL A 148 4.02 4.87 -6.44
N GLY A 149 3.71 5.66 -7.47
CA GLY A 149 2.67 5.31 -8.44
C GLY A 149 2.26 6.48 -9.33
N GLN A 150 1.83 6.18 -10.55
CA GLN A 150 1.40 7.14 -11.56
C GLN A 150 0.02 6.81 -12.16
N SER A 151 -0.61 5.72 -11.74
CA SER A 151 -1.98 5.36 -12.13
C SER A 151 -2.97 6.42 -11.67
N GLU A 152 -4.13 6.47 -12.34
CA GLU A 152 -5.22 7.37 -11.96
C GLU A 152 -5.63 7.20 -10.51
N ALA A 153 -5.72 5.96 -10.03
CA ALA A 153 -6.05 5.66 -8.64
C ALA A 153 -5.00 6.22 -7.67
N MET A 154 -3.71 6.11 -8.01
CA MET A 154 -2.64 6.69 -7.20
C MET A 154 -2.64 8.21 -7.21
N ARG A 155 -2.91 8.86 -8.35
CA ARG A 155 -3.06 10.33 -8.42
C ARG A 155 -4.22 10.81 -7.55
N ARG A 156 -5.34 10.09 -7.53
CA ARG A 156 -6.46 10.38 -6.62
C ARG A 156 -6.04 10.27 -5.16
N ILE A 157 -5.26 9.24 -4.79
CA ILE A 157 -4.69 9.10 -3.45
C ILE A 157 -3.77 10.27 -3.12
N PHE A 158 -2.84 10.67 -4.00
CA PHE A 158 -1.97 11.83 -3.75
C PHE A 158 -2.76 13.13 -3.57
N LYS A 159 -3.84 13.35 -4.35
CA LYS A 159 -4.76 14.48 -4.16
C LYS A 159 -5.51 14.40 -2.83
N GLN A 160 -5.94 13.22 -2.40
CA GLN A 160 -6.55 13.02 -1.08
C GLN A 160 -5.55 13.31 0.04
N ILE A 161 -4.30 12.85 -0.09
CA ILE A 161 -3.25 13.16 0.88
C ILE A 161 -3.00 14.66 0.96
N GLY A 162 -2.86 15.35 -0.18
CA GLY A 162 -2.68 16.81 -0.20
C GLY A 162 -3.82 17.55 0.49
N ARG A 163 -5.07 17.13 0.27
CA ARG A 163 -6.24 17.69 0.97
C ARG A 163 -6.21 17.42 2.48
N LEU A 164 -5.85 16.20 2.86
CA LEU A 164 -5.93 15.73 4.22
C LEU A 164 -4.71 16.10 5.04
N CYS A 165 -3.58 16.50 4.45
CA CYS A 165 -2.32 16.68 5.18
C CYS A 165 -2.41 17.68 6.34
N ASN A 166 -3.32 18.66 6.28
CA ASN A 166 -3.57 19.65 7.34
C ASN A 166 -4.83 19.37 8.19
N ASP A 167 -5.55 18.28 7.90
CA ASP A 167 -6.71 17.87 8.69
C ASP A 167 -6.27 17.05 9.90
N HIS A 168 -6.66 17.50 11.09
CA HIS A 168 -6.40 16.81 12.37
C HIS A 168 -7.44 15.75 12.70
N GLN A 169 -8.51 15.61 11.91
CA GLN A 169 -9.45 14.50 12.08
C GLN A 169 -8.77 13.14 11.82
N PRO A 170 -9.27 12.07 12.47
CA PRO A 170 -8.77 10.73 12.21
C PRO A 170 -8.91 10.34 10.74
N ILE A 171 -7.93 9.61 10.21
CA ILE A 171 -7.94 9.11 8.83
C ILE A 171 -7.99 7.60 8.84
N LEU A 172 -8.90 7.03 8.06
CA LEU A 172 -8.99 5.60 7.82
C LEU A 172 -8.35 5.25 6.47
N ILE A 173 -7.37 4.34 6.46
CA ILE A 173 -6.75 3.79 5.26
C ILE A 173 -7.23 2.35 5.07
N VAL A 174 -7.95 2.09 3.99
CA VAL A 174 -8.54 0.78 3.68
C VAL A 174 -7.81 0.15 2.51
N GLY A 175 -7.42 -1.11 2.63
CA GLY A 175 -6.85 -1.83 1.51
C GLY A 175 -6.29 -3.19 1.90
N GLU A 176 -6.05 -4.01 0.89
CA GLU A 176 -5.55 -5.38 1.09
C GLU A 176 -4.18 -5.39 1.81
N PRO A 177 -3.80 -6.50 2.43
CA PRO A 177 -2.47 -6.68 3.01
C PRO A 177 -1.36 -6.37 1.99
N GLY A 178 -0.31 -5.69 2.44
CA GLY A 178 0.86 -5.38 1.61
C GLY A 178 0.66 -4.30 0.55
N THR A 179 -0.47 -3.57 0.52
CA THR A 179 -0.73 -2.51 -0.48
C THR A 179 0.04 -1.19 -0.28
N GLY A 180 0.71 -1.04 0.87
CA GLY A 180 1.47 0.18 1.23
C GLY A 180 0.71 1.17 2.12
N LYS A 181 -0.23 0.70 2.95
CA LYS A 181 -1.04 1.54 3.85
C LYS A 181 -0.21 2.40 4.81
N GLU A 182 0.85 1.83 5.38
CA GLU A 182 1.78 2.57 6.25
C GLU A 182 2.57 3.64 5.47
N ALA A 183 3.01 3.33 4.25
CA ALA A 183 3.70 4.31 3.41
C ALA A 183 2.80 5.53 3.10
N ILE A 184 1.49 5.31 2.92
CA ILE A 184 0.50 6.39 2.81
C ILE A 184 0.41 7.19 4.12
N ALA A 185 0.31 6.53 5.27
CA ALA A 185 0.26 7.21 6.58
C ALA A 185 1.50 8.08 6.82
N ARG A 186 2.69 7.56 6.53
CA ARG A 186 3.96 8.30 6.60
C ARG A 186 3.99 9.47 5.62
N THR A 187 3.45 9.28 4.41
CA THR A 187 3.35 10.35 3.42
C THR A 187 2.43 11.48 3.89
N ILE A 188 1.28 11.15 4.49
CA ILE A 188 0.35 12.13 5.06
C ILE A 188 1.04 12.95 6.16
N HIS A 189 1.77 12.25 7.04
CA HIS A 189 2.52 12.88 8.13
C HIS A 189 3.62 13.83 7.60
N ALA A 190 4.45 13.37 6.66
CA ALA A 190 5.50 14.19 6.06
C ALA A 190 4.93 15.41 5.31
N ALA A 191 3.84 15.25 4.56
CA ALA A 191 3.20 16.32 3.81
C ALA A 191 2.52 17.38 4.69
N GLY A 192 2.13 17.03 5.92
CA GLY A 192 1.48 17.93 6.88
C GLY A 192 2.44 18.84 7.66
N GLY A 193 3.74 18.85 7.31
CA GLY A 193 4.78 19.55 8.07
C GLY A 193 5.43 18.71 9.16
N GLY A 194 5.00 17.45 9.34
CA GLY A 194 5.51 16.53 10.34
C GLY A 194 6.90 15.95 10.04
N ALA A 195 7.60 16.39 8.99
CA ALA A 195 8.94 15.88 8.67
C ALA A 195 10.00 16.06 9.79
N VAL A 196 9.67 16.80 10.86
CA VAL A 196 10.49 17.02 12.06
C VAL A 196 9.82 16.46 13.33
N ASP A 197 8.56 16.02 13.24
CA ASP A 197 7.74 15.62 14.38
C ASP A 197 7.63 14.09 14.48
N SER A 198 7.47 13.53 15.68
CA SER A 198 7.51 12.07 15.90
C SER A 198 6.34 11.33 15.23
N PHE A 199 6.65 10.30 14.44
CA PHE A 199 5.70 9.34 13.87
C PHE A 199 5.88 7.97 14.52
N VAL A 200 4.81 7.46 15.13
CA VAL A 200 4.79 6.12 15.75
C VAL A 200 3.83 5.21 14.98
N ALA A 201 4.30 4.03 14.60
CA ALA A 201 3.52 3.00 13.94
C ALA A 201 3.43 1.75 14.84
N GLU A 202 2.21 1.29 15.09
CA GLU A 202 1.93 0.14 15.95
C GLU A 202 0.89 -0.77 15.29
N ASP A 203 0.94 -2.06 15.57
CA ASP A 203 -0.06 -3.02 15.13
C ASP A 203 -1.13 -3.22 16.21
N ALA A 204 -2.37 -2.86 15.92
CA ALA A 204 -3.45 -2.82 16.89
C ALA A 204 -3.76 -4.19 17.56
N PRO A 205 -3.65 -5.35 16.87
CA PRO A 205 -3.86 -6.66 17.49
C PRO A 205 -2.82 -7.03 18.55
N THR A 206 -1.60 -6.50 18.47
CA THR A 206 -0.53 -6.79 19.44
C THR A 206 -0.49 -5.77 20.58
N LEU A 207 -1.39 -4.78 20.58
CA LEU A 207 -1.34 -3.65 21.48
C LEU A 207 -1.97 -3.96 22.84
N ALA A 208 -1.22 -3.74 23.91
CA ALA A 208 -1.75 -3.82 25.27
C ALA A 208 -2.51 -2.53 25.67
N GLU A 209 -3.51 -2.65 26.56
CA GLU A 209 -4.28 -1.48 27.05
C GLU A 209 -3.39 -0.39 27.66
N ALA A 210 -2.37 -0.79 28.44
CA ALA A 210 -1.44 0.14 29.08
C ALA A 210 -0.61 0.92 28.05
N HIS A 211 -0.09 0.22 27.03
CA HIS A 211 0.70 0.84 25.95
C HIS A 211 -0.15 1.81 25.13
N LEU A 212 -1.39 1.43 24.80
CA LEU A 212 -2.34 2.34 24.14
C LEU A 212 -2.55 3.63 24.95
N HIS A 213 -2.72 3.51 26.27
CA HIS A 213 -2.86 4.67 27.14
C HIS A 213 -1.62 5.56 27.12
N GLU A 214 -0.41 4.98 27.16
CA GLU A 214 0.86 5.71 27.08
C GLU A 214 0.99 6.48 25.76
N LEU A 215 0.69 5.84 24.63
CA LEU A 215 0.72 6.45 23.29
C LEU A 215 -0.21 7.67 23.19
N PHE A 216 -1.43 7.58 23.72
CA PHE A 216 -2.40 8.68 23.70
C PHE A 216 -2.13 9.77 24.74
N SER A 217 -1.31 9.47 25.76
CA SER A 217 -0.92 10.42 26.80
C SER A 217 0.39 11.14 26.49
N SER A 218 1.16 10.66 25.52
CA SER A 218 2.43 11.25 25.13
C SER A 218 2.24 12.57 24.41
N ASP A 219 2.97 13.60 24.86
CA ASP A 219 3.04 14.90 24.21
C ASP A 219 4.09 14.97 23.09
N GLU A 220 4.93 13.94 22.97
CA GLU A 220 6.01 13.87 21.98
C GLU A 220 5.53 13.29 20.65
N ILE A 221 4.47 12.48 20.66
CA ILE A 221 3.94 11.82 19.46
C ILE A 221 3.07 12.80 18.69
N SER A 222 3.48 13.13 17.46
CA SER A 222 2.70 14.01 16.59
C SER A 222 1.69 13.25 15.75
N THR A 223 2.06 12.04 15.28
CA THR A 223 1.20 11.18 14.47
C THR A 223 1.33 9.74 14.94
N LEU A 224 0.19 9.14 15.29
CA LEU A 224 0.06 7.74 15.64
C LEU A 224 -0.63 6.99 14.50
N TYR A 225 0.07 6.01 13.93
CA TYR A 225 -0.48 5.07 12.97
C TYR A 225 -0.78 3.73 13.65
N LEU A 226 -2.03 3.29 13.55
CA LEU A 226 -2.48 1.98 14.06
C LEU A 226 -2.87 1.07 12.90
N ALA A 227 -2.12 -0.03 12.72
CA ALA A 227 -2.40 -1.03 11.70
C ALA A 227 -3.46 -2.05 12.15
N ASN A 228 -4.19 -2.60 11.19
CA ASN A 228 -5.10 -3.74 11.35
C ASN A 228 -6.09 -3.59 12.52
N VAL A 229 -6.71 -2.42 12.63
CA VAL A 229 -7.67 -2.12 13.72
C VAL A 229 -8.88 -3.06 13.69
N ASP A 230 -9.22 -3.60 12.52
CA ASP A 230 -10.25 -4.61 12.33
C ASP A 230 -9.94 -5.98 12.93
N LEU A 231 -8.65 -6.28 13.17
CA LEU A 231 -8.19 -7.50 13.82
C LEU A 231 -7.93 -7.31 15.33
N ALA A 232 -8.07 -6.08 15.84
CA ALA A 232 -7.83 -5.78 17.25
C ALA A 232 -8.97 -6.30 18.14
N GLU A 233 -8.64 -6.65 19.39
CA GLU A 233 -9.64 -7.06 20.37
C GLU A 233 -10.71 -5.97 20.59
N ALA A 234 -11.95 -6.37 20.87
CA ALA A 234 -13.08 -5.45 21.06
C ALA A 234 -12.82 -4.39 22.14
N ARG A 235 -11.97 -4.73 23.12
CA ARG A 235 -11.56 -3.85 24.21
C ARG A 235 -10.61 -2.75 23.74
N ILE A 236 -9.63 -3.06 22.91
CA ILE A 236 -8.74 -2.09 22.25
C ILE A 236 -9.55 -1.16 21.34
N GLN A 237 -10.48 -1.71 20.55
CA GLN A 237 -11.37 -0.92 19.69
C GLN A 237 -12.24 0.07 20.50
N PHE A 238 -12.76 -0.37 21.65
CA PHE A 238 -13.53 0.49 22.55
C PHE A 238 -12.68 1.64 23.11
N LEU A 239 -11.47 1.35 23.61
CA LEU A 239 -10.57 2.36 24.15
C LEU A 239 -10.15 3.37 23.07
N LEU A 240 -9.78 2.89 21.89
CA LEU A 240 -9.44 3.74 20.74
C LEU A 240 -10.59 4.70 20.41
N CYS A 241 -11.83 4.18 20.32
CA CYS A 241 -13.01 5.02 20.07
C CYS A 241 -13.17 6.10 21.15
N ARG A 242 -12.92 5.79 22.43
CA ARG A 242 -12.99 6.77 23.53
C ARG A 242 -11.92 7.83 23.42
N TYR A 243 -10.69 7.47 23.10
CA TYR A 243 -9.60 8.43 22.90
C TYR A 243 -9.85 9.36 21.71
N LEU A 244 -10.37 8.83 20.60
CA LEU A 244 -10.68 9.65 19.43
C LEU A 244 -11.84 10.62 19.67
N GLN A 245 -12.87 10.19 20.42
CA GLN A 245 -13.99 11.04 20.79
C GLN A 245 -13.58 12.13 21.80
N SER A 246 -12.74 11.79 22.78
CA SER A 246 -12.25 12.76 23.76
C SER A 246 -11.32 13.80 23.11
N ALA A 247 -10.49 13.39 22.14
CA ALA A 247 -9.69 14.28 21.31
C ALA A 247 -10.55 15.32 20.55
N SER A 248 -11.69 14.88 20.03
CA SER A 248 -12.62 15.70 19.26
C SER A 248 -13.41 16.68 20.14
N SER A 249 -13.68 16.31 21.40
CA SER A 249 -14.33 17.17 22.39
C SER A 249 -13.28 17.97 23.17
N SER A 250 -12.93 19.17 22.71
CA SER A 250 -12.01 20.11 23.39
C SER A 250 -12.46 20.56 24.81
N ARG A 251 -13.37 19.85 25.49
CA ARG A 251 -13.89 20.15 26.83
C ARG A 251 -14.17 18.88 27.64
N TYR A 252 -13.16 18.08 27.97
CA TYR A 252 -13.20 17.28 29.19
C TYR A 252 -11.75 17.03 29.67
N VAL A 253 -11.43 17.54 30.86
CA VAL A 253 -10.21 17.26 31.64
C VAL A 253 -8.87 17.70 31.02
N GLY A 254 -8.70 19.00 30.75
CA GLY A 254 -7.39 19.69 30.84
C GLY A 254 -6.19 19.24 29.99
N ARG A 255 -6.25 18.13 29.23
CA ARG A 255 -5.20 17.62 28.34
C ARG A 255 -5.78 17.46 26.95
N ARG A 256 -5.25 18.25 26.00
CA ARG A 256 -5.51 18.09 24.57
C ARG A 256 -4.92 16.74 24.15
N VAL A 257 -5.69 15.86 23.51
CA VAL A 257 -5.07 14.79 22.71
C VAL A 257 -4.38 15.51 21.54
N ARG A 258 -3.05 15.57 21.58
CA ARG A 258 -2.22 16.35 20.64
C ARG A 258 -1.78 15.55 19.41
N CYS A 259 -1.90 14.23 19.44
CA CYS A 259 -1.45 13.37 18.34
C CYS A 259 -2.55 13.18 17.30
N ARG A 260 -2.17 13.33 16.03
CA ARG A 260 -3.00 12.98 14.89
C ARG A 260 -3.07 11.45 14.78
N VAL A 261 -4.27 10.90 14.58
CA VAL A 261 -4.43 9.44 14.47
C VAL A 261 -4.75 9.03 13.04
N ILE A 262 -3.99 8.05 12.54
CA ILE A 262 -4.24 7.38 11.26
C ILE A 262 -4.44 5.90 11.57
N VAL A 263 -5.56 5.33 11.14
CA VAL A 263 -5.85 3.90 11.32
C VAL A 263 -5.86 3.21 9.98
N SER A 264 -5.53 1.92 9.95
CA SER A 264 -5.74 1.11 8.76
C SER A 264 -6.48 -0.18 9.04
N CYS A 265 -7.23 -0.64 8.02
CA CYS A 265 -7.98 -1.87 8.05
C CYS A 265 -7.86 -2.62 6.72
N ASP A 266 -8.27 -3.89 6.71
CA ASP A 266 -8.48 -4.64 5.46
C ASP A 266 -9.68 -4.09 4.65
N ARG A 267 -9.69 -4.42 3.35
CA ARG A 267 -10.63 -3.96 2.34
C ARG A 267 -12.07 -4.38 2.62
N GLU A 268 -12.29 -5.52 3.26
CA GLU A 268 -13.63 -6.05 3.57
C GLU A 268 -14.22 -5.48 4.88
N LEU A 269 -14.03 -4.19 5.14
CA LEU A 269 -14.51 -3.56 6.37
C LEU A 269 -16.03 -3.68 6.56
N SER A 270 -16.80 -3.64 5.46
CA SER A 270 -18.26 -3.87 5.47
C SER A 270 -18.63 -5.27 5.96
N HIS A 271 -17.82 -6.29 5.61
CA HIS A 271 -17.97 -7.66 6.10
C HIS A 271 -17.60 -7.76 7.58
N SER A 272 -16.49 -7.13 7.99
CA SER A 272 -16.08 -7.07 9.40
C SER A 272 -17.12 -6.37 10.27
N LEU A 273 -17.80 -5.34 9.74
CA LEU A 273 -18.93 -4.69 10.41
C LEU A 273 -20.17 -5.58 10.50
N ALA A 274 -20.50 -6.31 9.42
CA ALA A 274 -21.64 -7.23 9.39
C ALA A 274 -21.45 -8.41 10.36
N LYS A 275 -20.21 -8.90 10.49
CA LYS A 275 -19.82 -9.97 11.41
C LYS A 275 -19.59 -9.50 12.86
N GLY A 276 -19.71 -8.20 13.14
CA GLY A 276 -19.49 -7.64 14.47
C GLY A 276 -18.03 -7.67 14.94
N MET A 277 -17.08 -7.88 14.03
CA MET A 277 -15.64 -7.85 14.32
C MET A 277 -15.15 -6.42 14.56
N VAL A 278 -15.78 -5.44 13.88
CA VAL A 278 -15.50 -4.01 14.08
C VAL A 278 -16.68 -3.35 14.76
N ARG A 279 -16.41 -2.58 15.81
CA ARG A 279 -17.45 -1.78 16.45
C ARG A 279 -17.93 -0.65 15.55
N ARG A 280 -19.25 -0.49 15.44
CA ARG A 280 -19.88 0.54 14.60
C ARG A 280 -19.53 1.96 15.04
N ASP A 281 -19.43 2.20 16.35
CA ASP A 281 -19.07 3.51 16.91
C ASP A 281 -17.66 3.94 16.51
N LEU A 282 -16.69 3.02 16.58
CA LEU A 282 -15.33 3.25 16.10
C LEU A 282 -15.32 3.55 14.59
N TYR A 283 -16.02 2.74 13.79
CA TYR A 283 -16.10 2.94 12.34
C TYR A 283 -16.57 4.34 11.97
N TYR A 284 -17.70 4.79 12.49
CA TYR A 284 -18.21 6.13 12.17
C TYR A 284 -17.32 7.26 12.73
N THR A 285 -16.51 6.98 13.74
CA THR A 285 -15.54 7.95 14.28
C THR A 285 -14.35 8.17 13.34
N VAL A 286 -13.91 7.12 12.61
CA VAL A 286 -12.73 7.19 11.72
C VAL A 286 -13.06 7.29 10.23
N ALA A 287 -14.28 6.95 9.83
CA ALA A 287 -14.67 6.86 8.42
C ALA A 287 -14.88 8.22 7.74
N SER A 288 -14.87 9.34 8.47
CA SER A 288 -15.07 10.69 7.90
C SER A 288 -14.06 11.02 6.81
N ASN A 289 -12.82 10.58 6.99
CA ASN A 289 -11.73 10.73 6.03
C ASN A 289 -11.17 9.35 5.67
N THR A 290 -11.69 8.76 4.58
CA THR A 290 -11.27 7.43 4.13
C THR A 290 -10.41 7.51 2.85
N ILE A 291 -9.28 6.80 2.85
CA ILE A 291 -8.42 6.57 1.68
C ILE A 291 -8.46 5.09 1.33
N GLU A 292 -8.96 4.76 0.15
CA GLU A 292 -8.99 3.39 -0.36
C GLU A 292 -7.77 3.12 -1.24
N VAL A 293 -6.98 2.12 -0.86
CA VAL A 293 -5.75 1.74 -1.54
C VAL A 293 -6.02 0.55 -2.47
N PRO A 294 -5.87 0.72 -3.80
CA PRO A 294 -6.10 -0.36 -4.73
C PRO A 294 -4.99 -1.41 -4.65
N PRO A 295 -5.32 -2.70 -4.80
CA PRO A 295 -4.31 -3.73 -4.94
C PRO A 295 -3.51 -3.55 -6.24
N ILE A 296 -2.27 -4.06 -6.28
CA ILE A 296 -1.36 -3.90 -7.44
C ILE A 296 -2.02 -4.39 -8.73
N ARG A 297 -2.78 -5.50 -8.68
CA ARG A 297 -3.48 -6.03 -9.86
C ARG A 297 -4.48 -5.08 -10.51
N SER A 298 -5.00 -4.11 -9.77
CA SER A 298 -5.90 -3.05 -10.28
C SER A 298 -5.14 -1.81 -10.77
N ARG A 299 -3.83 -1.73 -10.54
CA ARG A 299 -2.93 -0.65 -10.95
C ARG A 299 -1.65 -1.18 -11.62
N ARG A 300 -1.78 -2.14 -12.54
CA ARG A 300 -0.63 -2.80 -13.19
C ARG A 300 0.32 -1.84 -13.92
N VAL A 301 -0.19 -0.69 -14.36
CA VAL A 301 0.60 0.39 -14.97
C VAL A 301 1.69 0.91 -14.02
N ASP A 302 1.50 0.79 -12.71
CA ASP A 302 2.48 1.20 -11.70
C ASP A 302 3.58 0.15 -11.45
N VAL A 303 3.42 -1.09 -11.92
CA VAL A 303 4.34 -2.20 -11.63
C VAL A 303 5.77 -1.91 -12.09
N PRO A 304 6.03 -1.43 -13.32
CA PRO A 304 7.41 -1.15 -13.75
C PRO A 304 8.10 -0.11 -12.86
N LEU A 305 7.39 0.95 -12.49
CA LEU A 305 7.89 2.00 -11.62
C LEU A 305 8.18 1.48 -10.20
N LEU A 306 7.27 0.65 -9.65
CA LEU A 306 7.42 0.02 -8.35
C LEU A 306 8.62 -0.93 -8.33
N VAL A 307 8.73 -1.82 -9.32
CA VAL A 307 9.81 -2.79 -9.44
C VAL A 307 11.15 -2.07 -9.52
N GLN A 308 11.28 -1.08 -10.40
CA GLN A 308 12.53 -0.34 -10.55
C GLN A 308 12.93 0.35 -9.23
N HIS A 309 11.96 0.90 -8.52
CA HIS A 309 12.20 1.51 -7.22
C HIS A 309 12.69 0.49 -6.18
N VAL A 310 11.95 -0.61 -6.01
CA VAL A 310 12.27 -1.69 -5.06
C VAL A 310 13.64 -2.31 -5.35
N VAL A 311 13.92 -2.61 -6.62
CA VAL A 311 15.21 -3.18 -7.07
C VAL A 311 16.36 -2.24 -6.78
N ASN A 312 16.24 -0.96 -7.13
CA ASN A 312 17.29 0.03 -6.86
C ASN A 312 17.55 0.20 -5.37
N SER A 313 16.49 0.32 -4.57
CA SER A 313 16.59 0.49 -3.12
C SER A 313 17.25 -0.71 -2.45
N ILE A 314 16.81 -1.93 -2.76
CA ILE A 314 17.38 -3.15 -2.17
C ILE A 314 18.82 -3.37 -2.66
N SER A 315 19.09 -3.15 -3.95
CA SER A 315 20.43 -3.33 -4.51
C SER A 315 21.45 -2.36 -3.89
N MET A 316 21.03 -1.12 -3.59
CA MET A 316 21.85 -0.18 -2.81
C MET A 316 22.07 -0.66 -1.37
N GLN A 317 21.03 -1.18 -0.70
CA GLN A 317 21.15 -1.73 0.65
C GLN A 317 22.10 -2.93 0.73
N LEU A 318 22.11 -3.78 -0.29
CA LEU A 318 22.99 -4.95 -0.40
C LEU A 318 24.40 -4.61 -0.93
N GLY A 319 24.64 -3.37 -1.37
CA GLY A 319 25.95 -2.92 -1.85
C GLY A 319 26.30 -3.28 -3.30
N TYR A 320 25.33 -3.70 -4.11
CA TYR A 320 25.56 -4.13 -5.50
C TYR A 320 25.47 -2.98 -6.53
N GLY A 321 25.09 -1.77 -6.12
CA GLY A 321 24.89 -0.63 -7.01
C GLY A 321 23.52 -0.64 -7.71
N PRO A 322 23.27 0.18 -8.74
CA PRO A 322 21.98 0.20 -9.43
C PRO A 322 21.76 -1.08 -10.24
N ALA A 323 20.79 -1.89 -9.82
CA ALA A 323 20.41 -3.12 -10.52
C ALA A 323 19.42 -2.82 -11.66
N THR A 324 19.57 -3.54 -12.76
CA THR A 324 18.68 -3.47 -13.92
C THR A 324 17.75 -4.68 -13.95
N VAL A 325 16.53 -4.47 -14.45
CA VAL A 325 15.55 -5.54 -14.66
C VAL A 325 15.39 -5.73 -16.16
N PRO A 326 15.76 -6.90 -16.70
CA PRO A 326 15.54 -7.21 -18.11
C PRO A 326 14.05 -7.11 -18.52
N ASP A 327 13.78 -6.76 -19.78
CA ASP A 327 12.41 -6.52 -20.27
C ASP A 327 11.52 -7.78 -20.21
N ASP A 328 12.08 -8.96 -20.46
CA ASP A 328 11.39 -10.25 -20.34
C ASP A 328 10.98 -10.53 -18.89
N VAL A 329 11.86 -10.24 -17.93
CA VAL A 329 11.57 -10.30 -16.49
C VAL A 329 10.46 -9.33 -16.12
N MET A 330 10.52 -8.10 -16.64
CA MET A 330 9.49 -7.08 -16.39
C MET A 330 8.11 -7.53 -16.88
N GLN A 331 8.03 -8.16 -18.06
CA GLN A 331 6.76 -8.69 -18.57
C GLN A 331 6.15 -9.75 -17.64
N VAL A 332 6.97 -10.64 -17.07
CA VAL A 332 6.52 -11.64 -16.10
C VAL A 332 6.00 -10.97 -14.82
N LEU A 333 6.73 -9.97 -14.29
CA LEU A 333 6.32 -9.20 -13.11
C LEU A 333 5.00 -8.45 -13.33
N MET A 334 4.78 -7.89 -14.53
CA MET A 334 3.53 -7.21 -14.90
C MET A 334 2.34 -8.16 -15.06
N ALA A 335 2.58 -9.40 -15.51
CA ALA A 335 1.55 -10.41 -15.71
C ALA A 335 1.08 -11.06 -14.39
N TYR A 336 1.93 -11.05 -13.35
CA TYR A 336 1.62 -11.65 -12.06
C TYR A 336 0.54 -10.86 -11.29
N SER A 337 -0.28 -11.56 -10.51
CA SER A 337 -1.43 -10.97 -9.82
C SER A 337 -1.09 -10.30 -8.49
N TRP A 338 0.10 -10.55 -7.93
CA TRP A 338 0.56 -9.97 -6.67
C TRP A 338 -0.47 -10.06 -5.52
N PRO A 339 -0.90 -11.26 -5.11
CA PRO A 339 -1.86 -11.41 -4.02
C PRO A 339 -1.38 -10.83 -2.67
N GLY A 340 -0.06 -10.83 -2.39
CA GLY A 340 0.53 -10.13 -1.25
C GLY A 340 0.99 -8.71 -1.57
N ASN A 341 0.58 -8.17 -2.72
CA ASN A 341 0.80 -6.81 -3.19
C ASN A 341 2.30 -6.39 -3.14
N VAL A 342 2.59 -5.18 -2.65
CA VAL A 342 3.94 -4.59 -2.65
C VAL A 342 4.85 -5.35 -1.68
N HIS A 343 4.31 -5.85 -0.57
CA HIS A 343 5.09 -6.62 0.40
C HIS A 343 5.63 -7.91 -0.20
N GLU A 344 4.80 -8.67 -0.91
CA GLU A 344 5.25 -9.85 -1.67
C GLU A 344 6.32 -9.49 -2.70
N MET A 345 6.15 -8.39 -3.44
CA MET A 345 7.12 -7.89 -4.40
C MET A 345 8.48 -7.61 -3.77
N ILE A 346 8.50 -6.89 -2.64
CA ILE A 346 9.72 -6.60 -1.89
C ILE A 346 10.41 -7.90 -1.48
N CYS A 347 9.68 -8.84 -0.89
CA CYS A 347 10.24 -10.10 -0.41
C CYS A 347 10.80 -10.99 -1.54
N ILE A 348 10.13 -11.04 -2.69
CA ILE A 348 10.60 -11.80 -3.86
C ILE A 348 11.84 -11.15 -4.46
N VAL A 349 11.80 -9.83 -4.69
CA VAL A 349 12.95 -9.08 -5.25
C VAL A 349 14.16 -9.14 -4.32
N HIS A 350 13.96 -9.02 -3.01
CA HIS A 350 15.03 -9.12 -2.03
C HIS A 350 15.75 -10.47 -2.10
N ARG A 351 14.99 -11.57 -2.11
CA ARG A 351 15.57 -12.92 -2.24
C ARG A 351 16.30 -13.08 -3.56
N CYS A 352 15.72 -12.61 -4.66
CA CYS A 352 16.37 -12.63 -5.97
C CYS A 352 17.74 -11.93 -5.94
N LEU A 353 17.80 -10.69 -5.45
CA LEU A 353 19.04 -9.91 -5.42
C LEU A 353 20.09 -10.46 -4.46
N ALA A 354 19.67 -11.02 -3.33
CA ALA A 354 20.56 -11.59 -2.33
C ALA A 354 21.28 -12.86 -2.82
N GLU A 355 20.62 -13.70 -3.62
CA GLU A 355 21.23 -14.95 -4.11
C GLU A 355 22.05 -14.75 -5.39
N SER A 356 21.67 -13.78 -6.24
CA SER A 356 22.29 -13.58 -7.55
C SER A 356 23.44 -12.56 -7.58
N GLY A 357 23.74 -11.92 -6.45
CA GLY A 357 24.83 -10.93 -6.38
C GLY A 357 24.54 -9.64 -7.14
N GLY A 358 23.27 -9.23 -7.27
CA GLY A 358 22.87 -7.93 -7.82
C GLY A 358 22.14 -7.94 -9.17
N CYS A 359 21.75 -9.09 -9.72
CA CYS A 359 20.96 -9.16 -10.96
C CYS A 359 19.69 -10.00 -10.80
N VAL A 360 18.52 -9.48 -11.20
CA VAL A 360 17.28 -10.27 -11.15
C VAL A 360 17.21 -11.13 -12.42
N SER A 361 17.52 -12.42 -12.32
CA SER A 361 17.42 -13.35 -13.47
C SER A 361 15.99 -13.87 -13.65
N ALA A 362 15.59 -14.08 -14.92
CA ALA A 362 14.25 -14.57 -15.27
C ALA A 362 13.97 -15.96 -14.70
N GLU A 363 14.96 -16.85 -14.71
CA GLU A 363 14.84 -18.22 -14.20
C GLU A 363 14.57 -18.25 -12.70
N MET A 364 15.29 -17.42 -11.94
CA MET A 364 15.14 -17.34 -10.49
C MET A 364 13.80 -16.71 -10.11
N LEU A 365 13.42 -15.63 -10.79
CA LEU A 365 12.11 -15.01 -10.58
C LEU A 365 10.97 -15.99 -10.92
N ALA A 366 11.10 -16.75 -12.00
CA ALA A 366 10.09 -17.75 -12.38
C ALA A 366 9.94 -18.85 -11.32
N SER A 367 11.04 -19.32 -10.75
CA SER A 367 11.05 -20.28 -9.64
C SER A 367 10.35 -19.70 -8.40
N GLU A 368 10.69 -18.47 -8.02
CA GLU A 368 10.11 -17.79 -6.86
C GLU A 368 8.62 -17.48 -7.03
N LEU A 369 8.21 -17.03 -8.21
CA LEU A 369 6.80 -16.79 -8.52
C LEU A 369 6.01 -18.10 -8.61
N ALA A 370 6.61 -19.19 -9.08
CA ALA A 370 5.98 -20.50 -9.05
C ALA A 370 5.80 -20.98 -7.60
N PHE A 371 6.82 -20.83 -6.76
CA PHE A 371 6.74 -21.14 -5.33
C PHE A 371 5.68 -20.28 -4.62
N ALA A 372 5.66 -18.97 -4.85
CA ALA A 372 4.65 -18.06 -4.31
C ALA A 372 3.24 -18.46 -4.75
N LYS A 373 3.03 -18.77 -6.04
CA LYS A 373 1.74 -19.30 -6.54
C LYS A 373 1.35 -20.60 -5.86
N HIS A 374 2.30 -21.48 -5.56
CA HIS A 374 2.03 -22.73 -4.84
C HIS A 374 1.62 -22.45 -3.40
N VAL A 375 2.35 -21.58 -2.68
CA VAL A 375 2.02 -21.16 -1.30
C VAL A 375 0.67 -20.44 -1.23
N LEU A 376 0.34 -19.60 -2.22
CA LEU A 376 -0.89 -18.80 -2.27
C LEU A 376 -2.09 -19.56 -2.87
N ARG A 377 -1.85 -20.63 -3.65
CA ARG A 377 -2.87 -21.63 -3.98
C ARG A 377 -3.26 -22.49 -2.80
N VAL A 378 -2.44 -22.53 -1.75
CA VAL A 378 -2.90 -22.92 -0.41
C VAL A 378 -3.76 -21.79 0.15
N ARG A 379 -4.90 -21.52 -0.51
CA ARG A 379 -6.08 -21.06 0.23
C ARG A 379 -6.48 -22.22 1.14
N PRO A 380 -6.88 -21.97 2.40
CA PRO A 380 -7.41 -23.01 3.28
C PRO A 380 -8.71 -23.69 2.79
N ASP A 381 -9.17 -23.51 1.54
CA ASP A 381 -10.57 -23.83 1.20
C ASP A 381 -10.92 -24.35 -0.22
N GLU A 382 -10.10 -24.30 -1.29
CA GLU A 382 -10.68 -24.58 -2.65
C GLU A 382 -9.83 -25.34 -3.70
N SER A 383 -8.99 -26.31 -3.32
CA SER A 383 -8.54 -27.31 -4.32
C SER A 383 -8.26 -28.69 -3.73
N GLY A 384 -9.29 -29.55 -3.75
CA GLY A 384 -9.19 -30.99 -3.47
C GLY A 384 -9.05 -31.32 -1.99
N PRO A 385 -9.48 -32.51 -1.54
CA PRO A 385 -9.70 -32.80 -0.13
C PRO A 385 -8.37 -33.06 0.59
N GLU A 386 -7.62 -32.00 0.88
CA GLU A 386 -6.76 -32.00 2.06
C GLU A 386 -7.67 -31.76 3.27
N ILE A 387 -8.11 -32.87 3.86
CA ILE A 387 -8.87 -32.89 5.10
C ILE A 387 -7.93 -32.43 6.22
N VAL A 388 -7.66 -31.14 6.33
CA VAL A 388 -7.10 -30.58 7.56
C VAL A 388 -8.26 -30.50 8.53
N THR A 389 -8.44 -31.56 9.32
CA THR A 389 -9.50 -31.62 10.32
C THR A 389 -9.31 -30.48 11.32
N ASN A 390 -10.16 -29.45 11.25
CA ASN A 390 -10.21 -28.43 12.29
C ASN A 390 -10.72 -29.08 13.56
N TRP A 391 -9.80 -29.43 14.47
CA TRP A 391 -10.13 -30.18 15.69
C TRP A 391 -11.11 -29.45 16.60
N ASN A 392 -11.07 -28.11 16.63
CA ASN A 392 -12.03 -27.32 17.41
C ASN A 392 -13.46 -27.49 16.87
N GLN A 393 -13.60 -27.52 15.54
CA GLN A 393 -14.89 -27.78 14.90
C GLN A 393 -15.31 -29.26 14.98
N PHE A 394 -14.37 -30.19 14.77
CA PHE A 394 -14.61 -31.64 14.84
C PHE A 394 -15.13 -32.05 16.21
N VAL A 395 -14.50 -31.54 17.29
CA VAL A 395 -14.90 -31.78 18.67
C VAL A 395 -16.17 -31.00 18.99
N GLY A 396 -16.25 -29.73 18.60
CA GLY A 396 -17.42 -28.89 18.86
C GLY A 396 -18.72 -29.48 18.30
N GLN A 397 -18.72 -29.99 17.06
CA GLN A 397 -19.89 -30.63 16.44
C GLN A 397 -20.31 -31.91 17.17
N ARG A 398 -19.35 -32.70 17.66
CA ARG A 398 -19.62 -33.97 18.36
C ARG A 398 -20.06 -33.79 19.80
N LEU A 399 -19.59 -32.73 20.45
CA LEU A 399 -20.11 -32.30 21.75
C LEU A 399 -21.56 -31.81 21.63
N ILE A 400 -21.89 -31.05 20.57
CA ILE A 400 -23.27 -30.63 20.28
C ILE A 400 -24.16 -31.84 19.95
N ALA A 401 -23.62 -32.87 19.29
CA ALA A 401 -24.33 -34.09 18.94
C ALA A 401 -24.32 -35.17 20.04
N GLU A 402 -23.82 -34.86 21.24
CA GLU A 402 -23.75 -35.77 22.40
C GLU A 402 -23.09 -37.13 22.07
N CYS A 403 -22.06 -37.15 21.22
CA CYS A 403 -21.34 -38.39 20.91
C CYS A 403 -20.49 -38.87 22.10
N GLU A 404 -20.57 -40.17 22.42
CA GLU A 404 -19.79 -40.78 23.52
C GLU A 404 -18.40 -41.30 23.08
N ASP A 405 -18.11 -41.32 21.78
CA ASP A 405 -16.94 -41.98 21.17
C ASP A 405 -15.98 -40.99 20.46
N VAL A 406 -16.01 -39.71 20.85
CA VAL A 406 -15.23 -38.62 20.20
C VAL A 406 -13.74 -38.93 20.10
N TYR A 407 -13.16 -39.57 21.11
CA TYR A 407 -11.75 -39.95 21.13
C TYR A 407 -11.41 -41.01 20.06
N GLU A 408 -12.22 -42.07 19.96
CA GLU A 408 -12.00 -43.14 18.98
C GLU A 408 -12.20 -42.64 17.54
N GLN A 409 -13.18 -41.76 17.34
CA GLN A 409 -13.39 -41.10 16.06
C GLN A 409 -12.24 -40.15 15.68
N ALA A 410 -11.67 -39.41 16.64
CA ALA A 410 -10.54 -38.52 16.38
C ALA A 410 -9.27 -39.29 15.97
N ILE A 411 -8.99 -40.40 16.64
CA ILE A 411 -7.87 -41.29 16.27
C ILE A 411 -8.08 -41.86 14.87
N THR A 412 -9.28 -42.35 14.58
CA THR A 412 -9.60 -42.95 13.28
C THR A 412 -9.46 -41.94 12.15
N GLU A 413 -9.94 -40.70 12.35
CA GLU A 413 -9.84 -39.63 11.36
C GLU A 413 -8.38 -39.25 11.08
N THR A 414 -7.58 -39.08 12.15
CA THR A 414 -6.15 -38.77 12.04
C THR A 414 -5.40 -39.91 11.33
N GLU A 415 -5.70 -41.15 11.71
CA GLU A 415 -5.06 -42.33 11.15
C GLU A 415 -5.34 -42.46 9.65
N ASN A 416 -6.60 -42.28 9.24
CA ASN A 416 -6.98 -42.28 7.83
C ASN A 416 -6.20 -41.21 7.06
N HIS A 417 -6.15 -39.99 7.59
CA HIS A 417 -5.48 -38.88 6.95
C HIS A 417 -3.98 -39.16 6.71
N VAL A 418 -3.27 -39.60 7.75
CA VAL A 418 -1.83 -39.91 7.68
C VAL A 418 -1.57 -41.09 6.72
N LEU A 419 -2.37 -42.15 6.78
CA LEU A 419 -2.22 -43.31 5.90
C LEU A 419 -2.40 -42.92 4.43
N ARG A 420 -3.36 -42.05 4.12
CA ARG A 420 -3.67 -41.61 2.76
C ARG A 420 -2.50 -40.84 2.16
N ILE A 421 -1.98 -39.85 2.88
CA ILE A 421 -0.85 -39.01 2.42
C ILE A 421 0.37 -39.87 2.13
N VAL A 422 0.74 -40.76 3.05
CA VAL A 422 1.94 -41.59 2.89
C VAL A 422 1.77 -42.60 1.75
N LEU A 423 0.58 -43.16 1.55
CA LEU A 423 0.32 -44.07 0.43
C LEU A 423 0.34 -43.37 -0.92
N THR A 424 -0.25 -42.18 -1.04
CA THR A 424 -0.18 -41.37 -2.27
C THR A 424 1.27 -40.94 -2.56
N HIS A 425 2.02 -40.49 -1.54
CA HIS A 425 3.44 -40.13 -1.70
C HIS A 425 4.32 -41.32 -2.16
N THR A 426 3.97 -42.54 -1.75
CA THR A 426 4.70 -43.76 -2.12
C THR A 426 4.11 -44.48 -3.33
N SER A 427 3.14 -43.87 -4.02
CA SER A 427 2.41 -44.45 -5.16
C SER A 427 1.92 -45.89 -4.88
N GLY A 428 1.41 -46.13 -3.67
CA GLY A 428 0.87 -47.42 -3.25
C GLY A 428 1.91 -48.46 -2.83
N ASN A 429 3.20 -48.11 -2.75
CA ASN A 429 4.25 -49.03 -2.31
C ASN A 429 4.21 -49.26 -0.79
N GLN A 430 3.47 -50.28 -0.37
CA GLN A 430 3.28 -50.64 1.04
C GLN A 430 4.58 -50.89 1.83
N ALA A 431 5.65 -51.37 1.18
CA ALA A 431 6.93 -51.61 1.87
C ALA A 431 7.68 -50.30 2.14
N HIS A 432 7.55 -49.32 1.25
CA HIS A 432 8.09 -47.98 1.46
C HIS A 432 7.22 -47.22 2.48
N ALA A 433 5.90 -47.26 2.31
CA ALA A 433 4.94 -46.64 3.22
C ALA A 433 5.10 -47.12 4.67
N SER A 434 5.29 -48.42 4.88
CA SER A 434 5.45 -48.99 6.24
C SER A 434 6.70 -48.46 6.95
N ARG A 435 7.80 -48.17 6.22
CA ARG A 435 9.01 -47.58 6.81
C ARG A 435 8.78 -46.13 7.23
N ILE A 436 8.13 -45.33 6.37
CA ILE A 436 7.81 -43.92 6.65
C ILE A 436 6.86 -43.82 7.85
N LEU A 437 5.86 -44.70 7.92
CA LEU A 437 4.89 -44.76 9.00
C LEU A 437 5.42 -45.37 10.31
N GLY A 438 6.67 -45.87 10.33
CA GLY A 438 7.25 -46.50 11.51
C GLY A 438 6.52 -47.77 11.97
N MET A 439 5.82 -48.48 11.08
CA MET A 439 5.05 -49.68 11.42
C MET A 439 5.41 -50.89 10.56
N THR A 440 5.06 -52.10 11.01
CA THR A 440 5.31 -53.30 10.20
C THR A 440 4.38 -53.38 8.98
N ARG A 441 4.83 -54.02 7.91
CA ARG A 441 4.02 -54.26 6.70
C ARG A 441 2.74 -55.06 7.01
N ALA A 442 2.78 -55.97 7.99
CA ALA A 442 1.62 -56.74 8.42
C ALA A 442 0.57 -55.84 9.11
N SER A 443 1.00 -54.91 9.96
CA SER A 443 0.14 -53.93 10.63
C SER A 443 -0.54 -52.99 9.62
N LEU A 444 0.23 -52.46 8.66
CA LEU A 444 -0.31 -51.60 7.60
C LEU A 444 -1.35 -52.34 6.74
N ARG A 445 -1.08 -53.59 6.37
CA ARG A 445 -2.02 -54.41 5.59
C ARG A 445 -3.31 -54.72 6.34
N LYS A 446 -3.24 -54.93 7.67
CA LYS A 446 -4.42 -55.12 8.52
C LYS A 446 -5.27 -53.85 8.58
N LYS A 447 -4.65 -52.69 8.77
CA LYS A 447 -5.32 -51.37 8.78
C LYS A 447 -6.00 -51.06 7.44
N LEU A 448 -5.32 -51.28 6.31
CA LEU A 448 -5.91 -51.08 4.98
C LEU A 448 -7.12 -51.99 4.69
N ARG A 449 -7.12 -53.22 5.21
CA ARG A 449 -8.27 -54.13 5.11
C ARG A 449 -9.48 -53.65 5.91
N LEU A 450 -9.25 -53.13 7.11
CA LEU A 450 -10.32 -52.58 7.96
C LEU A 450 -10.95 -51.34 7.30
N LEU A 451 -10.13 -50.51 6.65
CA LEU A 451 -10.56 -49.29 5.95
C LEU A 451 -11.11 -49.52 4.53
N ARG A 452 -11.02 -50.76 4.02
CA ARG A 452 -11.40 -51.13 2.63
C ARG A 452 -10.70 -50.30 1.55
N TRP A 453 -9.45 -49.92 1.78
CA TRP A 453 -8.66 -49.14 0.81
C TRP A 453 -7.85 -50.03 -0.12
N ASP A 454 -7.88 -49.73 -1.42
CA ASP A 454 -6.94 -50.30 -2.38
C ASP A 454 -5.73 -49.37 -2.52
N PRO A 455 -4.53 -49.78 -2.06
CA PRO A 455 -3.35 -48.95 -2.08
C PRO A 455 -2.87 -48.58 -3.48
N LYS A 456 -3.34 -49.23 -4.56
CA LYS A 456 -3.02 -48.86 -5.95
C LYS A 456 -4.06 -47.93 -6.61
N ALA A 457 -5.20 -47.71 -5.95
CA ALA A 457 -6.29 -46.86 -6.46
C ALA A 457 -6.34 -45.48 -5.78
N LEU A 458 -5.37 -45.19 -4.91
CA LEU A 458 -5.12 -43.94 -4.18
C LEU A 458 -3.89 -43.24 -4.74
#